data_AF-A0A132HPN1-F1
#
_entry.id   AF-A0A132HPN1-F1
#
_cell.length_a   1.000
_cell.length_b   1.000
_cell.length_c   1.000
_cell.angle_alpha   90.00
_cell.angle_beta   90.00
_cell.angle_gamma   90.00
#
_symmetry.space_group_name_H-M   'P 1'
#
loop_
_entity.id
_entity.type
_entity.pdbx_description
1 polymer ?
#
loop_
_entity_poly.entity_id
_entity_poly.type
_entity_poly.pdbx_seq_one_letter_code
_entity_poly.pdbx_strand_id
1 'polypeptide(L)'
;MKHVFKYLKITVFIALVVLSSIGMGQEINHGNPKYKPKNLEEAVSQLSIVLSDSTKQEISSMTEEEFVGNAHLSLGMWIRNEWRLWKGGDLVDYFESMGIFHPDDMSGIILTSYYRELQGQEWQVDEQVQHCKQFWNERQDYIYRLENDTAFAHAEKERYEQLDREMNERTKNQYPIGTQVRAWVDYSIFGDRSEVVGEIIGWRSKQSSVKSRIGSSQGPLVTSEYLEANIRIIEYKDIKKQKRIERYIKRHNGEMWVSASLIEPIE
;
A
#
# COMPACT_ATOMS: atom_id res chain seq x y z
N MET A 1 -63.88 10.36 41.41
CA MET A 1 -63.69 9.22 40.49
C MET A 1 -63.76 9.81 39.07
N LYS A 2 -62.68 10.36 38.48
CA LYS A 2 -61.52 9.68 37.87
C LYS A 2 -61.90 8.47 37.01
N HIS A 3 -61.70 8.66 35.69
CA HIS A 3 -61.66 7.68 34.60
C HIS A 3 -63.00 6.97 34.33
N VAL A 4 -63.39 6.54 33.13
CA VAL A 4 -62.64 5.98 32.00
C VAL A 4 -63.55 6.12 30.74
N PHE A 5 -62.96 6.04 29.55
CA PHE A 5 -63.58 5.83 28.22
C PHE A 5 -64.20 7.04 27.50
N LYS A 6 -63.37 7.71 26.70
CA LYS A 6 -63.81 8.21 25.40
C LYS A 6 -62.68 8.11 24.38
N TYR A 7 -62.96 7.31 23.34
CA TYR A 7 -62.27 7.25 22.05
C TYR A 7 -61.06 6.32 21.92
N LEU A 8 -61.34 5.02 22.09
CA LEU A 8 -60.83 3.99 21.19
C LEU A 8 -61.61 4.08 19.88
N LYS A 9 -61.10 4.76 18.85
CA LYS A 9 -61.46 4.56 17.43
C LYS A 9 -60.32 5.01 16.51
N ILE A 10 -59.68 4.01 15.91
CA ILE A 10 -59.19 3.99 14.52
C ILE A 10 -57.80 4.60 14.28
N THR A 11 -56.83 3.70 14.43
CA THR A 11 -55.57 3.58 13.68
C THR A 11 -55.77 3.74 12.17
N VAL A 12 -54.71 4.19 11.47
CA VAL A 12 -54.53 4.32 10.01
C VAL A 12 -54.82 5.71 9.43
N PHE A 13 -53.86 6.61 9.60
CA PHE A 13 -53.50 7.57 8.54
C PHE A 13 -51.97 7.71 8.53
N ILE A 14 -51.34 6.68 7.98
CA ILE A 14 -49.97 6.74 7.45
C ILE A 14 -50.00 7.67 6.23
N ALA A 15 -48.90 8.41 6.07
CA ALA A 15 -48.48 9.15 4.87
C ALA A 15 -49.28 10.42 4.55
N LEU A 16 -48.65 11.59 4.79
CA LEU A 16 -48.60 12.77 3.90
C LEU A 16 -48.32 14.07 4.67
N VAL A 17 -47.21 14.14 5.43
CA VAL A 17 -46.54 15.43 5.71
C VAL A 17 -45.02 15.21 5.72
N VAL A 18 -44.50 14.65 4.62
CA VAL A 18 -43.09 14.77 4.24
C VAL A 18 -43.08 15.47 2.89
N LEU A 19 -43.29 16.78 2.88
CA LEU A 19 -43.20 17.62 1.68
C LEU A 19 -43.12 19.10 2.10
N SER A 20 -41.99 19.50 2.66
CA SER A 20 -41.49 20.89 2.58
C SER A 20 -40.04 20.98 3.05
N SER A 21 -39.18 20.20 2.40
CA SER A 21 -37.77 20.56 2.25
C SER A 21 -37.28 19.92 0.96
N ILE A 22 -37.85 20.38 -0.15
CA ILE A 22 -37.13 20.39 -1.42
C ILE A 22 -36.00 21.40 -1.21
N GLY A 23 -34.92 20.94 -0.57
CA GLY A 23 -33.63 21.57 -0.76
C GLY A 23 -33.40 21.59 -2.25
N MET A 24 -33.09 22.76 -2.80
CA MET A 24 -32.63 22.92 -4.16
C MET A 24 -31.38 22.06 -4.34
N GLY A 25 -31.57 20.79 -4.72
CA GLY A 25 -30.53 20.01 -5.36
C GLY A 25 -30.22 20.76 -6.64
N GLN A 26 -29.07 21.42 -6.68
CA GLN A 26 -28.53 21.90 -7.95
C GLN A 26 -28.50 20.71 -8.91
N GLU A 27 -28.93 20.89 -10.16
CA GLU A 27 -28.72 19.88 -11.20
C GLU A 27 -27.22 19.59 -11.30
N ILE A 28 -26.80 18.45 -10.75
CA ILE A 28 -25.43 18.01 -10.89
C ILE A 28 -25.31 17.43 -12.30
N ASN A 29 -24.55 18.12 -13.16
CA ASN A 29 -24.32 17.71 -14.53
C ASN A 29 -23.29 16.55 -14.56
N HIS A 30 -23.76 15.36 -14.19
CA HIS A 30 -23.04 14.09 -14.00
C HIS A 30 -22.55 13.41 -15.30
N GLY A 31 -22.37 14.14 -16.40
CA GLY A 31 -21.98 13.53 -17.69
C GLY A 31 -20.51 13.68 -18.07
N ASN A 32 -19.78 14.58 -17.40
CA ASN A 32 -18.43 14.94 -17.82
C ASN A 32 -17.38 14.10 -17.07
N PRO A 33 -16.62 13.21 -17.74
CA PRO A 33 -15.58 12.43 -17.09
C PRO A 33 -14.44 13.29 -16.51
N LYS A 34 -14.33 14.56 -16.91
CA LYS A 34 -13.36 15.55 -16.38
C LYS A 34 -13.90 16.40 -15.24
N TYR A 35 -15.13 16.13 -14.76
CA TYR A 35 -15.68 16.81 -13.60
C TYR A 35 -14.79 16.55 -12.37
N LYS A 36 -14.58 17.59 -11.57
CA LYS A 36 -13.87 17.50 -10.30
C LYS A 36 -14.91 17.58 -9.18
N PRO A 37 -15.08 16.50 -8.40
CA PRO A 37 -16.03 16.48 -7.31
C PRO A 37 -15.74 17.54 -6.27
N LYS A 38 -16.75 17.92 -5.50
CA LYS A 38 -16.64 18.89 -4.39
C LYS A 38 -16.79 18.26 -3.01
N ASN A 39 -17.32 17.04 -2.94
CA ASN A 39 -17.55 16.29 -1.71
C ASN A 39 -17.49 14.77 -2.02
N LEU A 40 -17.64 13.94 -0.99
CA LEU A 40 -17.58 12.49 -1.12
C LEU A 40 -18.71 11.95 -1.99
N GLU A 41 -19.94 12.46 -1.87
CA GLU A 41 -21.05 11.95 -2.67
C GLU A 41 -20.83 12.16 -4.18
N GLU A 42 -20.38 13.35 -4.56
CA GLU A 42 -20.01 13.65 -5.93
C GLU A 42 -18.81 12.80 -6.39
N ALA A 43 -17.86 12.49 -5.51
CA ALA A 43 -16.69 11.69 -5.84
C ALA A 43 -17.05 10.24 -6.13
N VAL A 44 -17.87 9.62 -5.28
CA VAL A 44 -18.42 8.27 -5.48
C VAL A 44 -19.25 8.22 -6.76
N SER A 45 -20.12 9.21 -6.97
CA SER A 45 -20.91 9.33 -8.19
C SER A 45 -20.04 9.46 -9.45
N GLN A 46 -18.97 10.26 -9.38
CA GLN A 46 -18.04 10.45 -10.49
C GLN A 46 -17.31 9.16 -10.87
N LEU A 47 -16.94 8.31 -9.91
CA LEU A 47 -16.36 7.00 -10.22
C LEU A 47 -17.33 6.09 -10.98
N SER A 48 -18.63 6.15 -10.66
CA SER A 48 -19.66 5.41 -11.40
C SER A 48 -19.77 5.83 -12.88
N ILE A 49 -19.38 7.06 -13.22
CA ILE A 49 -19.37 7.58 -14.59
C ILE A 49 -18.06 7.25 -15.30
N VAL A 50 -16.93 7.37 -14.60
CA VAL A 50 -15.59 7.19 -15.19
C VAL A 50 -15.26 5.71 -15.43
N LEU A 51 -15.72 4.82 -14.55
CA LEU A 51 -15.41 3.39 -14.64
C LEU A 51 -16.40 2.66 -15.57
N SER A 52 -15.86 1.75 -16.38
CA SER A 52 -16.66 0.89 -17.26
C SER A 52 -17.46 -0.14 -16.46
N ASP A 53 -18.58 -0.64 -17.00
CA ASP A 53 -19.37 -1.66 -16.31
C ASP A 53 -18.60 -2.97 -16.10
N SER A 54 -17.69 -3.33 -17.00
CA SER A 54 -16.79 -4.48 -16.82
C SER A 54 -15.88 -4.27 -15.60
N THR A 55 -15.33 -3.07 -15.43
CA THR A 55 -14.49 -2.74 -14.27
C THR A 55 -15.30 -2.75 -12.98
N LYS A 56 -16.54 -2.25 -13.00
CA LYS A 56 -17.43 -2.31 -11.83
C LYS A 56 -17.71 -3.75 -11.43
N GLN A 57 -17.99 -4.64 -12.39
CA GLN A 57 -18.20 -6.07 -12.14
C GLN A 57 -16.95 -6.74 -11.54
N GLU A 58 -15.76 -6.41 -12.05
CA GLU A 58 -14.49 -6.89 -11.51
C GLU A 58 -14.32 -6.45 -10.05
N ILE A 59 -14.53 -5.17 -9.76
CA ILE A 59 -14.48 -4.62 -8.39
C ILE A 59 -15.49 -5.33 -7.48
N SER A 60 -16.73 -5.51 -7.95
CA SER A 60 -17.78 -6.18 -7.19
C SER A 60 -17.48 -7.65 -6.88
N SER A 61 -16.55 -8.29 -7.61
CA SER A 61 -16.12 -9.67 -7.36
C SER A 61 -14.97 -9.81 -6.35
N MET A 62 -14.34 -8.70 -5.96
CA MET A 62 -13.28 -8.64 -4.95
C MET A 62 -13.85 -8.42 -3.55
N THR A 63 -13.07 -8.76 -2.52
CA THR A 63 -13.29 -8.24 -1.16
C THR A 63 -12.91 -6.76 -1.08
N GLU A 64 -13.41 -6.04 -0.06
CA GLU A 64 -13.06 -4.63 0.18
C GLU A 64 -11.55 -4.44 0.31
N GLU A 65 -10.89 -5.32 1.08
CA GLU A 65 -9.44 -5.27 1.33
C GLU A 65 -8.64 -5.49 0.04
N GLU A 66 -9.02 -6.49 -0.79
CA GLU A 66 -8.38 -6.74 -2.07
C GLU A 66 -8.55 -5.54 -3.01
N PHE A 67 -9.76 -4.99 -3.13
CA PHE A 67 -10.00 -3.85 -4.01
C PHE A 67 -9.22 -2.62 -3.55
N VAL A 68 -9.37 -2.20 -2.29
CA VAL A 68 -8.72 -0.98 -1.78
C VAL A 68 -7.19 -1.12 -1.81
N GLY A 69 -6.66 -2.29 -1.44
CA GLY A 69 -5.23 -2.58 -1.50
C GLY A 69 -4.65 -2.48 -2.92
N ASN A 70 -5.33 -3.08 -3.91
CA ASN A 70 -4.90 -3.06 -5.32
C ASN A 70 -5.13 -1.68 -5.98
N ALA A 71 -6.18 -0.96 -5.55
CA ALA A 71 -6.55 0.33 -6.11
C ALA A 71 -5.66 1.48 -5.62
N HIS A 72 -5.00 1.36 -4.46
CA HIS A 72 -4.27 2.47 -3.83
C HIS A 72 -3.23 3.13 -4.75
N LEU A 73 -2.42 2.32 -5.45
CA LEU A 73 -1.36 2.81 -6.35
C LEU A 73 -1.83 2.96 -7.81
N SER A 74 -3.05 2.53 -8.13
CA SER A 74 -3.64 2.63 -9.46
C SER A 74 -4.75 3.71 -9.47
N LEU A 75 -6.00 3.32 -9.25
CA LEU A 75 -7.15 4.24 -9.24
C LEU A 75 -7.03 5.33 -8.17
N GLY A 76 -6.53 5.01 -6.99
CA GLY A 76 -6.25 5.99 -5.94
C GLY A 76 -5.26 7.05 -6.40
N MET A 77 -4.19 6.64 -7.09
CA MET A 77 -3.21 7.58 -7.64
C MET A 77 -3.84 8.48 -8.72
N TRP A 78 -4.68 7.89 -9.57
CA TRP A 78 -5.43 8.63 -10.57
C TRP A 78 -6.35 9.68 -9.91
N ILE A 79 -7.13 9.30 -8.89
CA ILE A 79 -8.00 10.19 -8.10
C ILE A 79 -7.21 11.39 -7.56
N ARG A 80 -6.08 11.14 -6.86
CA ARG A 80 -5.26 12.19 -6.26
C ARG A 80 -4.75 13.20 -7.28
N ASN A 81 -4.39 12.72 -8.47
CA ASN A 81 -3.82 13.54 -9.53
C ASN A 81 -4.89 14.31 -10.32
N GLU A 82 -5.93 13.62 -10.80
CA GLU A 82 -6.97 14.22 -11.64
C GLU A 82 -7.87 15.18 -10.86
N TRP A 83 -8.19 14.84 -9.61
CA TRP A 83 -8.98 15.70 -8.74
C TRP A 83 -8.13 16.67 -7.91
N ARG A 84 -6.81 16.70 -8.18
CA ARG A 84 -5.85 17.68 -7.64
C ARG A 84 -5.78 17.72 -6.11
N LEU A 85 -5.91 16.56 -5.46
CA LEU A 85 -5.94 16.48 -3.99
C LEU A 85 -4.65 17.03 -3.34
N TRP A 86 -3.52 17.00 -4.03
CA TRP A 86 -2.26 17.61 -3.58
C TRP A 86 -2.21 19.15 -3.66
N LYS A 87 -3.15 19.78 -4.36
CA LYS A 87 -3.12 21.22 -4.69
C LYS A 87 -4.29 22.01 -4.07
N GLY A 88 -5.12 21.37 -3.25
CA GLY A 88 -6.33 21.97 -2.67
C GLY A 88 -7.52 22.01 -3.64
N GLY A 89 -8.65 22.53 -3.14
CA GLY A 89 -9.92 22.66 -3.85
C GLY A 89 -11.10 22.13 -3.04
N ASP A 90 -12.32 22.31 -3.53
CA ASP A 90 -13.56 22.01 -2.78
C ASP A 90 -13.58 20.61 -2.13
N LEU A 91 -13.15 19.57 -2.85
CA LEU A 91 -13.07 18.21 -2.30
C LEU A 91 -12.03 18.07 -1.18
N VAL A 92 -10.90 18.78 -1.29
CA VAL A 92 -9.90 18.82 -0.22
C VAL A 92 -10.47 19.54 0.98
N ASP A 93 -11.09 20.71 0.80
CA ASP A 93 -11.72 21.49 1.87
C ASP A 93 -12.80 20.66 2.60
N TYR A 94 -13.56 19.85 1.86
CA TYR A 94 -14.51 18.89 2.42
C TYR A 94 -13.83 17.87 3.35
N PHE A 95 -12.76 17.22 2.92
CA PHE A 95 -12.02 16.26 3.75
C PHE A 95 -11.31 16.92 4.94
N GLU A 96 -10.71 18.09 4.73
CA GLU A 96 -10.05 18.86 5.80
C GLU A 96 -11.04 19.27 6.88
N SER A 97 -12.29 19.60 6.51
CA SER A 97 -13.35 19.89 7.48
C SER A 97 -13.68 18.71 8.41
N MET A 98 -13.40 17.48 7.97
CA MET A 98 -13.52 16.26 8.77
C MET A 98 -12.21 15.89 9.49
N GLY A 99 -11.15 16.65 9.30
CA GLY A 99 -9.82 16.40 9.88
C GLY A 99 -8.99 15.37 9.10
N ILE A 100 -9.24 15.21 7.80
CA ILE A 100 -8.45 14.37 6.89
C ILE A 100 -7.64 15.27 5.97
N PHE A 101 -6.31 15.18 6.08
CA PHE A 101 -5.40 16.13 5.41
C PHE A 101 -4.52 15.46 4.34
N HIS A 102 -4.24 14.16 4.46
CA HIS A 102 -3.35 13.48 3.52
C HIS A 102 -4.13 12.99 2.29
N PRO A 103 -3.70 13.30 1.06
CA PRO A 103 -4.40 12.86 -0.15
C PRO A 103 -4.55 11.35 -0.30
N ASP A 104 -3.62 10.54 0.25
CA ASP A 104 -3.79 9.08 0.27
C ASP A 104 -5.01 8.66 1.09
N ASP A 105 -5.22 9.26 2.28
CA ASP A 105 -6.40 9.00 3.11
C ASP A 105 -7.69 9.45 2.42
N MET A 106 -7.69 10.66 1.82
CA MET A 106 -8.84 11.18 1.07
C MET A 106 -9.24 10.21 -0.04
N SER A 107 -8.26 9.76 -0.84
CA SER A 107 -8.52 8.80 -1.91
C SER A 107 -8.90 7.41 -1.41
N GLY A 108 -8.36 6.98 -0.26
CA GLY A 108 -8.73 5.73 0.40
C GLY A 108 -10.20 5.75 0.82
N ILE A 109 -10.65 6.83 1.46
CA ILE A 109 -12.06 7.00 1.87
C ILE A 109 -12.99 6.97 0.66
N ILE A 110 -12.61 7.62 -0.44
CA ILE A 110 -13.39 7.59 -1.69
C ILE A 110 -13.49 6.17 -2.24
N LEU A 111 -12.37 5.44 -2.30
CA LEU A 111 -12.34 4.08 -2.83
C LEU A 111 -13.18 3.12 -1.98
N THR A 112 -13.02 3.15 -0.67
CA THR A 112 -13.80 2.34 0.27
C THR A 112 -15.30 2.67 0.16
N SER A 113 -15.65 3.95 0.13
CA SER A 113 -17.05 4.37 0.00
C SER A 113 -17.65 3.96 -1.36
N TYR A 114 -16.85 4.03 -2.42
CA TYR A 114 -17.27 3.56 -3.76
C TYR A 114 -17.49 2.04 -3.80
N TYR A 115 -16.60 1.26 -3.19
CA TYR A 115 -16.80 -0.19 -3.06
C TYR A 115 -18.10 -0.50 -2.32
N ARG A 116 -18.34 0.15 -1.18
CA ARG A 116 -19.55 -0.03 -0.37
C ARG A 116 -20.82 0.38 -1.14
N GLU A 117 -20.76 1.46 -1.92
CA GLU A 117 -21.84 1.87 -2.81
C GLU A 117 -22.20 0.77 -3.83
N LEU A 118 -21.19 0.17 -4.49
CA LEU A 118 -21.41 -0.93 -5.43
C LEU A 118 -22.02 -2.18 -4.76
N GLN A 119 -21.75 -2.39 -3.48
CA GLN A 119 -22.28 -3.50 -2.69
C GLN A 119 -23.63 -3.17 -2.01
N GLY A 120 -24.14 -1.94 -2.15
CA GLY A 120 -25.34 -1.48 -1.45
C GLY A 120 -25.18 -1.41 0.07
N GLN A 121 -23.96 -1.17 0.54
CA GLN A 121 -23.58 -1.06 1.94
C GLN A 121 -23.50 0.41 2.37
N GLU A 122 -23.74 0.68 3.65
CA GLU A 122 -23.51 2.01 4.23
C GLU A 122 -22.01 2.34 4.17
N TRP A 123 -21.67 3.59 3.82
CA TRP A 123 -20.26 3.98 3.68
C TRP A 123 -19.51 3.99 5.02
N GLN A 124 -20.19 4.23 6.15
CA GLN A 124 -19.58 4.35 7.49
C GLN A 124 -18.40 5.33 7.51
N VAL A 125 -18.58 6.52 6.94
CA VAL A 125 -17.51 7.53 6.77
C VAL A 125 -16.85 7.89 8.10
N ASP A 126 -17.63 8.00 9.18
CA ASP A 126 -17.10 8.32 10.52
C ASP A 126 -16.08 7.27 11.01
N GLU A 127 -16.31 5.99 10.74
CA GLU A 127 -15.38 4.91 11.12
C GLU A 127 -14.09 5.01 10.31
N GLN A 128 -14.20 5.28 9.01
CA GLN A 128 -13.03 5.48 8.13
C GLN A 128 -12.20 6.68 8.56
N VAL A 129 -12.84 7.81 8.86
CA VAL A 129 -12.18 9.04 9.35
C VAL A 129 -11.49 8.79 10.68
N GLN A 130 -12.14 8.07 11.60
CA GLN A 130 -11.56 7.73 12.90
C GLN A 130 -10.32 6.84 12.75
N HIS A 131 -10.35 5.88 11.83
CA HIS A 131 -9.20 5.02 11.54
C HIS A 131 -7.98 5.84 11.07
N CYS A 132 -8.17 6.74 10.10
CA CYS A 132 -7.10 7.63 9.64
C CYS A 132 -6.53 8.48 10.78
N LYS A 133 -7.40 9.09 11.60
CA LYS A 133 -6.97 9.92 12.74
C LYS A 133 -6.17 9.11 13.76
N GLN A 134 -6.60 7.88 14.06
CA GLN A 134 -5.88 6.99 14.98
C GLN A 134 -4.48 6.67 14.45
N PHE A 135 -4.39 6.28 13.16
CA PHE A 135 -3.10 5.99 12.52
C PHE A 135 -2.12 7.17 12.64
N TRP A 136 -2.56 8.38 12.30
CA TRP A 136 -1.68 9.56 12.38
C TRP A 136 -1.31 9.92 13.81
N ASN A 137 -2.23 9.79 14.78
CA ASN A 137 -1.92 10.03 16.19
C ASN A 137 -0.85 9.05 16.71
N GLU A 138 -1.01 7.76 16.43
CA GLU A 138 -0.02 6.74 16.81
C GLU A 138 1.32 6.98 16.11
N ARG A 139 1.28 7.39 14.83
CA ARG A 139 2.48 7.71 14.08
C ARG A 139 3.22 8.92 14.67
N GLN A 140 2.50 9.96 15.08
CA GLN A 140 3.09 11.14 15.71
C GLN A 140 3.67 10.81 17.09
N ASP A 141 2.97 10.02 17.91
CA ASP A 141 3.52 9.55 19.20
C ASP A 141 4.80 8.72 19.00
N TYR A 142 4.79 7.80 18.03
CA TYR A 142 5.96 7.00 17.70
C TYR A 142 7.16 7.87 17.27
N ILE A 143 6.94 8.87 16.40
CA ILE A 143 8.00 9.81 15.99
C ILE A 143 8.49 10.64 17.19
N TYR A 144 7.56 11.16 18.00
CA TYR A 144 7.91 11.93 19.20
C TYR A 144 8.80 11.12 20.15
N ARG A 145 8.45 9.85 20.40
CA ARG A 145 9.24 8.97 21.25
C ARG A 145 10.60 8.64 20.62
N LEU A 146 10.67 8.42 19.31
CA LEU A 146 11.94 8.23 18.61
C LEU A 146 12.89 9.41 18.78
N GLU A 147 12.36 10.64 18.81
CA GLU A 147 13.15 11.85 18.87
C GLU A 147 13.51 12.26 20.31
N ASN A 148 12.65 11.94 21.29
CA ASN A 148 12.76 12.46 22.66
C ASN A 148 13.04 11.40 23.73
N ASP A 149 12.88 10.11 23.44
CA ASP A 149 13.20 9.00 24.35
C ASP A 149 14.37 8.18 23.81
N THR A 150 15.54 8.40 24.41
CA THR A 150 16.78 7.71 24.02
C THR A 150 16.68 6.19 24.17
N ALA A 151 16.02 5.69 25.24
CA ALA A 151 15.89 4.25 25.45
C ALA A 151 14.98 3.62 24.39
N PHE A 152 13.87 4.28 24.05
CA PHE A 152 13.00 3.86 22.97
C PHE A 152 13.71 3.86 21.61
N ALA A 153 14.45 4.92 21.29
CA ALA A 153 15.20 5.02 20.04
C ALA A 153 16.27 3.90 19.90
N HIS A 154 16.95 3.56 21.00
CA HIS A 154 17.90 2.44 21.03
C HIS A 154 17.21 1.10 20.82
N ALA A 155 16.12 0.82 21.54
CA ALA A 155 15.37 -0.42 21.39
C ALA A 155 14.82 -0.59 19.97
N GLU A 156 14.34 0.50 19.37
CA GLU A 156 13.80 0.49 18.01
C GLU A 156 14.89 0.26 16.95
N LYS A 157 16.07 0.84 17.15
CA LYS A 157 17.24 0.57 16.32
C LYS A 157 17.64 -0.91 16.39
N GLU A 158 17.73 -1.47 17.60
CA GLU A 158 18.08 -2.87 17.81
C GLU A 158 17.06 -3.80 17.15
N ARG A 159 15.77 -3.49 17.28
CA ARG A 159 14.68 -4.21 16.62
C ARG A 159 14.84 -4.21 15.10
N TYR A 160 15.10 -3.05 14.51
CA TYR A 160 15.30 -2.93 13.06
C TYR A 160 16.47 -3.78 12.56
N GLU A 161 17.63 -3.67 13.22
CA GLU A 161 18.84 -4.43 12.84
C GLU A 161 18.68 -5.94 13.10
N GLN A 162 17.85 -6.32 14.07
CA GLN A 162 17.49 -7.72 14.31
C GLN A 162 16.56 -8.28 13.23
N LEU A 163 15.58 -7.50 12.76
CA LEU A 163 14.66 -7.94 11.71
C LEU A 163 15.39 -8.28 10.41
N ASP A 164 16.40 -7.49 10.02
CA ASP A 164 17.24 -7.79 8.85
C ASP A 164 17.94 -9.16 9.00
N ARG A 165 18.50 -9.43 10.19
CA ARG A 165 19.15 -10.71 10.48
C ARG A 165 18.17 -11.87 10.46
N GLU A 166 17.00 -11.71 11.08
CA GLU A 166 15.95 -12.74 11.07
C GLU A 166 15.46 -13.05 9.66
N MET A 167 15.28 -12.02 8.82
CA MET A 167 14.92 -12.18 7.42
C MET A 167 16.02 -12.94 6.65
N ASN A 168 17.29 -12.60 6.87
CA ASN A 168 18.41 -13.31 6.26
C ASN A 168 18.44 -14.79 6.67
N GLU A 169 18.18 -15.11 7.95
CA GLU A 169 18.08 -16.49 8.42
C GLU A 169 16.88 -17.24 7.81
N ARG A 170 15.72 -16.58 7.67
CA ARG A 170 14.56 -17.17 6.97
C ARG A 170 14.90 -17.51 5.52
N THR A 171 15.59 -16.63 4.80
CA THR A 171 16.02 -16.88 3.42
C THR A 171 17.01 -18.05 3.34
N LYS A 172 17.98 -18.15 4.27
CA LYS A 172 18.89 -19.30 4.32
C LYS A 172 18.15 -20.62 4.59
N ASN A 173 17.11 -20.60 5.43
CA ASN A 173 16.29 -21.77 5.72
C ASN A 173 15.40 -22.16 4.53
N GLN A 174 14.91 -21.18 3.78
CA GLN A 174 14.14 -21.39 2.55
C GLN A 174 15.03 -21.97 1.43
N TYR A 175 16.29 -21.55 1.36
CA TYR A 175 17.27 -21.97 0.35
C TYR A 175 18.55 -22.52 1.01
N PRO A 176 18.52 -23.74 1.57
CA PRO A 176 19.69 -24.35 2.18
C PRO A 176 20.84 -24.54 1.17
N ILE A 177 22.07 -24.67 1.68
CA ILE A 177 23.24 -24.99 0.84
C ILE A 177 22.96 -26.30 0.08
N GLY A 178 23.24 -26.31 -1.22
CA GLY A 178 22.91 -27.40 -2.14
C GLY A 178 21.61 -27.19 -2.93
N THR A 179 20.79 -26.19 -2.59
CA THR A 179 19.59 -25.86 -3.36
C THR A 179 19.96 -25.30 -4.73
N GLN A 180 19.33 -25.82 -5.79
CA GLN A 180 19.42 -25.26 -7.14
C GLN A 180 18.41 -24.14 -7.33
N VAL A 181 18.84 -23.07 -7.98
CA VAL A 181 18.07 -21.84 -8.13
C VAL A 181 18.29 -21.22 -9.52
N ARG A 182 17.30 -20.43 -9.96
CA ARG A 182 17.54 -19.40 -10.98
C ARG A 182 18.18 -18.20 -10.28
N ALA A 183 19.22 -17.63 -10.88
CA ALA A 183 19.90 -16.47 -10.33
C ALA A 183 20.21 -15.43 -11.41
N TRP A 184 20.07 -14.14 -11.09
CA TRP A 184 20.45 -13.04 -11.97
C TRP A 184 21.81 -12.48 -11.56
N VAL A 185 22.86 -13.01 -12.18
CA VAL A 185 24.25 -12.64 -11.88
C VAL A 185 24.60 -11.32 -12.55
N ASP A 186 25.16 -10.39 -11.78
CA ASP A 186 25.86 -9.23 -12.33
C ASP A 186 27.30 -9.64 -12.68
N TYR A 187 27.74 -9.28 -13.87
CA TYR A 187 29.09 -9.57 -14.37
C TYR A 187 29.76 -8.33 -14.97
N SER A 188 29.21 -7.13 -14.71
CA SER A 188 29.70 -5.87 -15.24
C SER A 188 29.61 -4.74 -14.21
N ILE A 189 30.34 -3.65 -14.44
CA ILE A 189 30.20 -2.43 -13.61
C ILE A 189 28.96 -1.60 -13.96
N PHE A 190 28.25 -1.96 -15.04
CA PHE A 190 27.08 -1.22 -15.54
C PHE A 190 25.75 -1.87 -15.15
N GLY A 191 25.77 -2.92 -14.33
CA GLY A 191 24.56 -3.60 -13.89
C GLY A 191 23.94 -4.56 -14.92
N ASP A 192 24.69 -4.95 -15.96
CA ASP A 192 24.25 -5.97 -16.89
C ASP A 192 24.06 -7.30 -16.14
N ARG A 193 22.82 -7.76 -16.05
CA ARG A 193 22.48 -9.06 -15.44
C ARG A 193 22.25 -10.14 -16.49
N SER A 194 22.51 -11.37 -16.09
CA SER A 194 22.18 -12.58 -16.85
C SER A 194 21.60 -13.64 -15.94
N GLU A 195 20.58 -14.31 -16.44
CA GLU A 195 20.04 -15.49 -15.79
C GLU A 195 20.99 -16.68 -15.95
N VAL A 196 21.17 -17.41 -14.85
CA VAL A 196 21.88 -18.68 -14.78
C VAL A 196 21.09 -19.65 -13.91
N VAL A 197 21.28 -20.95 -14.14
CA VAL A 197 20.92 -21.98 -13.17
C VAL A 197 22.18 -22.34 -12.39
N GLY A 198 22.10 -22.34 -11.07
CA GLY A 198 23.23 -22.69 -10.23
C GLY A 198 22.82 -23.26 -8.88
N GLU A 199 23.81 -23.77 -8.17
CA GLU A 199 23.65 -24.32 -6.82
C GLU A 199 24.23 -23.36 -5.79
N ILE A 200 23.51 -23.15 -4.70
CA ILE A 200 23.99 -22.35 -3.57
C ILE A 200 25.06 -23.15 -2.83
N ILE A 201 26.30 -22.65 -2.82
CA ILE A 201 27.44 -23.28 -2.15
C ILE A 201 27.89 -22.55 -0.88
N GLY A 202 27.28 -21.42 -0.57
CA GLY A 202 27.56 -20.66 0.65
C GLY A 202 26.78 -19.36 0.73
N TRP A 203 26.83 -18.74 1.89
CA TRP A 203 26.15 -17.48 2.20
C TRP A 203 27.12 -16.51 2.87
N ARG A 204 26.91 -15.22 2.64
CA ARG A 204 27.54 -14.17 3.44
C ARG A 204 26.58 -13.01 3.66
N SER A 205 26.66 -12.45 4.85
CA SER A 205 25.99 -11.19 5.19
C SER A 205 26.93 -10.02 4.94
N LYS A 206 26.39 -8.91 4.46
CA LYS A 206 27.12 -7.65 4.28
C LYS A 206 26.35 -6.50 4.90
N GLN A 207 27.08 -5.64 5.59
CA GLN A 207 26.52 -4.38 6.07
C GLN A 207 26.52 -3.35 4.94
N SER A 208 25.40 -2.64 4.79
CA SER A 208 25.31 -1.50 3.90
C SER A 208 26.28 -0.41 4.36
N SER A 209 27.00 0.20 3.41
CA SER A 209 27.78 1.43 3.68
C SER A 209 26.88 2.65 3.84
N VAL A 210 25.66 2.58 3.33
CA VAL A 210 24.64 3.63 3.44
C VAL A 210 23.84 3.40 4.71
N LYS A 211 23.80 4.41 5.57
CA LYS A 211 22.96 4.42 6.78
C LYS A 211 21.63 5.10 6.49
N SER A 212 20.57 4.53 7.01
CA SER A 212 19.20 5.07 6.91
C SER A 212 18.74 5.56 8.28
N ARG A 213 17.73 6.43 8.33
CA ARG A 213 17.09 6.84 9.58
C ARG A 213 15.73 6.16 9.72
N ILE A 214 15.42 5.69 10.94
CA ILE A 214 14.11 5.12 11.23
C ILE A 214 13.12 6.26 11.51
N GLY A 215 11.93 6.19 10.92
CA GLY A 215 10.76 6.97 11.34
C GLY A 215 10.75 8.43 10.87
N SER A 216 11.83 9.18 11.10
CA SER A 216 11.93 10.61 10.77
C SER A 216 13.35 11.02 10.36
N SER A 217 13.51 12.27 9.93
CA SER A 217 14.81 12.85 9.61
C SER A 217 15.74 13.01 10.82
N GLN A 218 15.19 12.95 12.05
CA GLN A 218 15.94 13.02 13.30
C GLN A 218 16.04 11.66 14.02
N GLY A 219 15.32 10.65 13.55
CA GLY A 219 15.37 9.31 14.13
C GLY A 219 16.74 8.63 14.05
N PRO A 220 16.92 7.51 14.78
CA PRO A 220 18.21 6.84 14.93
C PRO A 220 18.75 6.34 13.59
N LEU A 221 20.08 6.42 13.43
CA LEU A 221 20.78 5.84 12.29
C LEU A 221 20.90 4.33 12.46
N VAL A 222 20.41 3.60 11.46
CA VAL A 222 20.53 2.15 11.31
C VAL A 222 21.46 1.80 10.17
N THR A 223 22.11 0.65 10.33
CA THR A 223 22.87 0.02 9.24
C THR A 223 22.12 -1.23 8.83
N SER A 224 21.66 -1.30 7.59
CA SER A 224 20.99 -2.50 7.09
C SER A 224 22.01 -3.60 6.80
N GLU A 225 21.57 -4.84 6.96
CA GLU A 225 22.34 -6.03 6.60
C GLU A 225 21.64 -6.76 5.46
N TYR A 226 22.37 -7.08 4.40
CA TYR A 226 21.83 -7.81 3.26
C TYR A 226 22.61 -9.10 3.00
N LEU A 227 21.91 -10.06 2.40
CA LEU A 227 22.40 -11.41 2.19
C LEU A 227 22.84 -11.61 0.73
N GLU A 228 23.99 -12.26 0.54
CA GLU A 228 24.48 -12.73 -0.76
C GLU A 228 24.72 -14.24 -0.72
N ALA A 229 24.28 -14.96 -1.75
CA ALA A 229 24.58 -16.37 -1.97
C ALA A 229 25.80 -16.51 -2.89
N ASN A 230 26.68 -17.45 -2.59
CA ASN A 230 27.69 -17.89 -3.53
C ASN A 230 27.10 -18.98 -4.42
N ILE A 231 27.06 -18.74 -5.73
CA ILE A 231 26.41 -19.60 -6.70
C ILE A 231 27.45 -20.33 -7.54
N ARG A 232 27.44 -21.66 -7.48
CA ARG A 232 28.13 -22.49 -8.47
C ARG A 232 27.24 -22.63 -9.69
N ILE A 233 27.64 -22.02 -10.80
CA ILE A 233 26.88 -22.06 -12.05
C ILE A 233 26.89 -23.48 -12.64
N ILE A 234 25.70 -23.98 -12.99
CA ILE A 234 25.46 -25.26 -13.67
C ILE A 234 25.10 -25.02 -15.14
N GLU A 235 24.28 -23.99 -15.41
CA GLU A 235 23.79 -23.67 -16.75
C GLU A 235 23.80 -22.15 -17.00
N TYR A 236 24.23 -21.74 -18.19
CA TYR A 236 24.11 -20.36 -18.66
C TYR A 236 22.90 -20.21 -19.58
N LYS A 237 21.90 -19.40 -19.22
CA LYS A 237 20.75 -19.16 -20.10
C LYS A 237 21.10 -18.26 -21.30
N ASP A 238 22.02 -17.31 -21.11
CA ASP A 238 22.56 -16.48 -22.19
C ASP A 238 24.00 -16.90 -22.55
N ILE A 239 24.11 -17.79 -23.54
CA ILE A 239 25.39 -18.33 -24.04
C ILE A 239 26.32 -17.22 -24.57
N LYS A 240 25.77 -16.13 -25.13
CA LYS A 240 26.59 -15.03 -25.65
C LYS A 240 27.34 -14.30 -24.52
N LYS A 241 26.81 -14.37 -23.30
CA LYS A 241 27.35 -13.70 -22.12
C LYS A 241 28.20 -14.62 -21.23
N GLN A 242 28.17 -15.94 -21.44
CA GLN A 242 28.96 -16.93 -20.70
C GLN A 242 30.42 -16.50 -20.50
N LYS A 243 31.15 -16.17 -21.59
CA LYS A 243 32.56 -15.75 -21.51
C LYS A 243 32.79 -14.47 -20.70
N ARG A 244 31.78 -13.60 -20.56
CA ARG A 244 31.86 -12.40 -19.69
C ARG A 244 31.73 -12.81 -18.23
N ILE A 245 30.77 -13.67 -17.92
CA ILE A 245 30.53 -14.21 -16.58
C ILE A 245 31.74 -15.01 -16.09
N GLU A 246 32.28 -15.93 -16.91
CA GLU A 246 33.48 -16.71 -16.55
C GLU A 246 34.70 -15.82 -16.28
N ARG A 247 34.87 -14.74 -17.06
CA ARG A 247 35.93 -13.75 -16.81
C ARG A 247 35.71 -12.98 -15.51
N TYR A 248 34.46 -12.66 -15.18
CA TYR A 248 34.12 -12.04 -13.91
C TYR A 248 34.48 -12.97 -12.75
N ILE A 249 34.03 -14.23 -12.78
CA ILE A 249 34.32 -15.25 -11.75
C ILE A 249 35.83 -15.41 -11.55
N LYS A 250 36.60 -15.50 -12.64
CA LYS A 250 38.06 -15.61 -12.58
C LYS A 250 38.73 -14.42 -11.86
N ARG A 251 38.20 -13.21 -12.04
CA ARG A 251 38.71 -12.00 -11.33
C ARG A 251 38.32 -11.97 -9.86
N HIS A 252 37.29 -12.71 -9.48
CA HIS A 252 36.75 -12.78 -8.12
C HIS A 252 37.05 -14.15 -7.48
N ASN A 253 38.26 -14.67 -7.70
CA ASN A 253 38.78 -15.88 -7.05
C ASN A 253 37.92 -17.15 -7.24
N GLY A 254 37.16 -17.24 -8.32
CA GLY A 254 36.28 -18.38 -8.56
C GLY A 254 34.90 -18.26 -7.91
N GLU A 255 34.59 -17.15 -7.25
CA GLU A 255 33.34 -16.95 -6.54
C GLU A 255 32.34 -16.13 -7.37
N MET A 256 31.05 -16.45 -7.24
CA MET A 256 29.95 -15.68 -7.82
C MET A 256 28.96 -15.36 -6.72
N TRP A 257 29.09 -14.17 -6.14
CA TRP A 257 28.18 -13.69 -5.11
C TRP A 257 27.01 -12.95 -5.73
N VAL A 258 25.80 -13.39 -5.41
CA VAL A 258 24.54 -12.87 -5.93
C VAL A 258 23.68 -12.43 -4.77
N SER A 259 23.06 -11.24 -4.86
CA SER A 259 22.11 -10.80 -3.83
C SER A 259 20.96 -11.82 -3.71
N ALA A 260 20.55 -12.12 -2.49
CA ALA A 260 19.48 -13.08 -2.23
C ALA A 260 18.13 -12.68 -2.88
N SER A 261 17.90 -11.39 -3.12
CA SER A 261 16.72 -10.89 -3.83
C SER A 261 16.74 -11.15 -5.35
N LEU A 262 17.85 -11.68 -5.87
CA LEU A 262 18.05 -12.03 -7.28
C LEU A 262 18.14 -13.54 -7.48
N ILE A 263 17.50 -14.29 -6.59
CA ILE A 263 17.46 -15.75 -6.58
C ILE A 263 16.00 -16.18 -6.51
N GLU A 264 15.66 -17.16 -7.32
CA GLU A 264 14.31 -17.73 -7.41
C GLU A 264 14.37 -19.26 -7.44
N PRO A 265 13.31 -19.95 -6.98
CA PRO A 265 13.23 -21.40 -7.12
C PRO A 265 13.21 -21.79 -8.61
N ILE A 266 13.69 -22.99 -8.91
CA ILE A 266 13.50 -23.59 -10.23
C ILE A 266 12.06 -24.14 -10.26
N GLU A 267 11.28 -23.69 -11.24
CA GLU A 267 9.95 -24.25 -11.57
C GLU A 267 10.05 -25.65 -12.18
#